data_AF-A0AAE3RBN3-F1
#
_entry.id   AF-A0AAE3RBN3-F1
#
_cell.length_a   1.000
_cell.length_b   1.000
_cell.length_c   1.000
_cell.angle_alpha   90.00
_cell.angle_beta   90.00
_cell.angle_gamma   90.00
#
_symmetry.space_group_name_H-M   'P 1'
#
loop_
_entity.id
_entity.type
_entity.pdbx_description
1 polymer ?
#
loop_
_entity_poly.entity_id
_entity_poly.type
_entity_poly.pdbx_seq_one_letter_code
_entity_poly.pdbx_strand_id
1 'polypeptide(L)'
;MKLLLAYKEQGLGEAWREYFRDQPDVQILNTDITQLSCDAIVSPANSFGFMDGGLDYLLSERFGWDLQDRVQKEISELPERELLIGKALVIPTFDSKIPYLISAPTMRVPMDFMIHASLNAYLAMKAILVATTSHPDIATVAIPGLCTGVGKMPYRIAARQMFYAYEDIILQKKRKLDNFGDAQKFQIELNPAGMLWN
;
A
#
# COMPACT_ATOMS: atom_id res chain seq x y z
N MET A 1 -10.57 -10.36 -8.08
CA MET A 1 -9.73 -10.16 -6.87
C MET A 1 -10.42 -9.13 -6.01
N LYS A 2 -10.59 -9.40 -4.72
CA LYS A 2 -11.35 -8.55 -3.80
C LYS A 2 -10.41 -7.72 -2.93
N LEU A 3 -10.65 -6.42 -2.82
CA LEU A 3 -9.90 -5.51 -1.97
C LEU A 3 -10.74 -5.13 -0.74
N LEU A 4 -10.17 -5.27 0.45
CA LEU A 4 -10.75 -4.80 1.70
C LEU A 4 -9.97 -3.57 2.17
N LEU A 5 -10.45 -2.37 1.85
CA LEU A 5 -9.84 -1.12 2.30
C LEU A 5 -10.30 -0.82 3.73
N ALA A 6 -9.43 -1.03 4.70
CA ALA A 6 -9.73 -0.89 6.12
C ALA A 6 -9.22 0.45 6.65
N TYR A 7 -10.09 1.21 7.31
CA TYR A 7 -9.76 2.50 7.92
C TYR A 7 -10.25 2.59 9.36
N LYS A 8 -9.58 3.43 10.16
CA LYS A 8 -10.06 3.89 11.46
C LYS A 8 -10.51 5.36 11.41
N GLU A 9 -9.80 6.18 10.62
CA GLU A 9 -10.08 7.61 10.49
C GLU A 9 -11.13 7.92 9.43
N GLN A 10 -12.19 8.63 9.82
CA GLN A 10 -13.35 8.88 8.95
C GLN A 10 -12.97 9.61 7.66
N GLY A 11 -12.05 10.57 7.72
CA GLY A 11 -11.60 11.31 6.54
C GLY A 11 -10.95 10.42 5.47
N LEU A 12 -10.30 9.32 5.86
CA LEU A 12 -9.78 8.33 4.91
C LEU A 12 -10.91 7.51 4.28
N GLY A 13 -11.85 7.05 5.09
CA GLY A 13 -13.02 6.32 4.60
C GLY A 13 -13.86 7.14 3.62
N GLU A 14 -14.07 8.42 3.91
CA GLU A 14 -14.76 9.37 3.02
C GLU A 14 -14.01 9.55 1.69
N ALA A 15 -12.68 9.76 1.76
CA ALA A 15 -11.86 9.89 0.56
C ALA A 15 -11.89 8.61 -0.30
N TRP A 16 -11.80 7.42 0.30
CA TRP A 16 -11.94 6.19 -0.48
C TRP A 16 -13.34 6.02 -1.08
N ARG A 17 -14.41 6.36 -0.36
CA ARG A 17 -15.79 6.29 -0.91
C ARG A 17 -16.02 7.26 -2.07
N GLU A 18 -15.23 8.32 -2.17
CA GLU A 18 -15.24 9.20 -3.34
C GLU A 18 -14.59 8.53 -4.55
N TYR A 19 -13.38 7.98 -4.39
CA TYR A 19 -12.61 7.42 -5.51
C TYR A 19 -13.05 6.02 -5.94
N PHE A 20 -13.42 5.14 -5.00
CA PHE A 20 -13.73 3.73 -5.25
C PHE A 20 -15.24 3.44 -5.32
N ARG A 21 -16.10 4.47 -5.39
CA ARG A 21 -17.57 4.33 -5.32
C ARG A 21 -18.15 3.25 -6.23
N ASP A 22 -17.67 3.20 -7.47
CA ASP A 22 -18.23 2.36 -8.52
C ASP A 22 -17.43 1.06 -8.74
N GLN A 23 -16.65 0.64 -7.75
CA GLN A 23 -15.78 -0.54 -7.85
C GLN A 23 -16.38 -1.71 -7.05
N PRO A 24 -17.08 -2.67 -7.69
CA PRO A 24 -17.82 -3.72 -7.00
C PRO A 24 -16.93 -4.69 -6.20
N ASP A 25 -15.67 -4.84 -6.63
CA ASP A 25 -14.69 -5.72 -5.99
C ASP A 25 -13.95 -5.04 -4.81
N VAL A 26 -14.34 -3.81 -4.45
CA VAL A 26 -13.72 -3.04 -3.36
C VAL A 26 -14.71 -2.84 -2.22
N GLN A 27 -14.34 -3.28 -1.02
CA GLN A 27 -15.09 -3.03 0.21
C GLN A 27 -14.34 -2.04 1.08
N ILE A 28 -15.03 -0.97 1.50
CA ILE A 28 -14.47 0.06 2.37
C ILE A 28 -15.04 -0.15 3.77
N LEU A 29 -14.18 -0.53 4.72
CA LEU A 29 -14.58 -1.03 6.03
C LEU A 29 -14.01 -0.16 7.15
N ASN A 30 -14.88 0.35 8.02
CA ASN A 30 -14.45 0.99 9.28
C ASN A 30 -14.19 -0.11 10.32
N THR A 31 -12.98 -0.62 10.36
CA THR A 31 -12.63 -1.76 11.21
C THR A 31 -11.15 -1.77 11.53
N ASP A 32 -10.79 -2.49 12.59
CA ASP A 32 -9.42 -2.93 12.73
C ASP A 32 -9.09 -3.97 11.64
N ILE A 33 -8.09 -3.64 10.82
CA ILE A 33 -7.63 -4.51 9.74
C ILE A 33 -7.12 -5.86 10.27
N THR A 34 -6.61 -5.89 11.52
CA THR A 34 -6.15 -7.10 12.21
C THR A 34 -7.29 -8.00 12.71
N GLN A 35 -8.55 -7.67 12.44
CA GLN A 35 -9.70 -8.53 12.78
C GLN A 35 -10.37 -9.13 11.55
N LEU A 36 -9.89 -8.77 10.34
CA LEU A 36 -10.40 -9.32 9.09
C LEU A 36 -9.96 -10.77 8.88
N SER A 37 -10.68 -11.43 7.99
CA SER A 37 -10.30 -12.71 7.38
C SER A 37 -10.22 -12.51 5.87
N CYS A 38 -9.06 -12.81 5.31
CA CYS A 38 -8.68 -12.57 3.91
C CYS A 38 -7.40 -13.35 3.63
N ASP A 39 -7.04 -13.54 2.36
CA ASP A 39 -5.86 -14.34 2.02
C ASP A 39 -4.56 -13.59 2.36
N ALA A 40 -4.56 -12.26 2.24
CA ALA A 40 -3.40 -11.44 2.57
C ALA A 40 -3.73 -10.13 3.29
N ILE A 41 -2.82 -9.68 4.15
CA ILE A 41 -2.85 -8.35 4.78
C ILE A 41 -1.62 -7.53 4.40
N VAL A 42 -1.79 -6.23 4.18
CA VAL A 42 -0.69 -5.33 3.86
C VAL A 42 -0.07 -4.73 5.13
N SER A 43 1.26 -4.84 5.21
CA SER A 43 2.11 -4.03 6.10
C SER A 43 2.68 -2.85 5.30
N PRO A 44 2.23 -1.60 5.56
CA PRO A 44 2.72 -0.40 4.88
C PRO A 44 4.09 0.04 5.48
N ALA A 45 5.07 -0.85 5.33
CA ALA A 45 6.33 -0.88 6.07
C ALA A 45 7.30 0.29 5.77
N ASN A 46 8.45 0.24 6.44
CA ASN A 46 9.68 0.89 6.01
C ASN A 46 10.54 -0.09 5.17
N SER A 47 11.53 0.44 4.45
CA SER A 47 12.36 -0.36 3.54
C SER A 47 13.26 -1.42 4.21
N PHE A 48 13.34 -1.43 5.54
CA PHE A 48 14.20 -2.33 6.32
C PHE A 48 13.42 -3.38 7.11
N GLY A 49 12.10 -3.43 6.96
CA GLY A 49 11.27 -4.47 7.58
C GLY A 49 11.16 -4.38 9.11
N PHE A 50 11.50 -3.25 9.73
CA PHE A 50 11.19 -3.04 11.15
C PHE A 50 9.67 -2.92 11.34
N MET A 51 9.14 -3.59 12.35
CA MET A 51 7.70 -3.71 12.62
C MET A 51 7.33 -3.31 14.04
N ASP A 52 8.00 -2.29 14.57
CA ASP A 52 7.93 -1.85 15.97
C ASP A 52 7.00 -0.63 16.21
N GLY A 53 6.34 -0.12 15.17
CA GLY A 53 5.49 1.06 15.25
C GLY A 53 4.19 0.98 14.46
N GLY A 54 3.20 1.77 14.88
CA GLY A 54 1.93 1.95 14.16
C GLY A 54 1.19 0.63 13.92
N LEU A 55 0.76 0.39 12.67
CA LEU A 55 0.10 -0.84 12.29
C LEU A 55 1.05 -2.04 12.34
N ASP A 56 2.33 -1.86 12.01
CA ASP A 56 3.27 -2.98 11.93
C ASP A 56 3.49 -3.63 13.30
N TYR A 57 3.44 -2.84 14.38
CA TYR A 57 3.43 -3.36 15.75
C TYR A 57 2.26 -4.32 16.01
N LEU A 58 1.05 -3.93 15.59
CA LEU A 58 -0.16 -4.76 15.76
C LEU A 58 -0.11 -6.05 14.91
N LEU A 59 0.55 -5.99 13.76
CA LEU A 59 0.78 -7.17 12.92
C LEU A 59 1.76 -8.13 13.59
N SER A 60 2.87 -7.62 14.14
CA SER A 60 3.82 -8.42 14.92
C SER A 60 3.17 -9.05 16.16
N GLU A 61 2.34 -8.29 16.89
CA GLU A 61 1.60 -8.79 18.05
C GLU A 61 0.62 -9.91 17.66
N ARG A 62 -0.07 -9.78 16.51
CA ARG A 62 -1.03 -10.78 16.03
C ARG A 62 -0.38 -12.05 15.50
N PHE A 63 0.66 -11.91 14.67
CA PHE A 63 1.22 -13.03 13.90
C PHE A 63 2.49 -13.62 14.50
N GLY A 64 3.01 -13.05 15.58
CA GLY A 64 4.25 -13.47 16.23
C GLY A 64 5.42 -12.55 15.89
N TRP A 65 6.28 -12.33 16.89
CA TRP A 65 7.42 -11.42 16.78
C TRP A 65 8.50 -11.93 15.81
N ASP A 66 8.54 -13.23 15.51
CA ASP A 66 9.44 -13.81 14.49
C ASP A 66 9.11 -13.37 13.06
N LEU A 67 7.91 -12.83 12.84
CA LEU A 67 7.50 -12.28 11.54
C LEU A 67 8.47 -11.18 11.07
N GLN A 68 8.90 -10.31 11.98
CA GLN A 68 9.87 -9.27 11.67
C GLN A 68 11.19 -9.88 11.18
N ASP A 69 11.72 -10.86 11.90
CA ASP A 69 12.99 -11.51 11.56
C ASP A 69 12.91 -12.17 10.18
N ARG A 70 11.76 -12.76 9.84
CA ARG A 70 11.52 -13.36 8.51
C ARG A 70 11.45 -12.31 7.41
N VAL A 71 10.75 -11.19 7.63
CA VAL A 71 10.74 -10.06 6.69
C VAL A 71 12.17 -9.53 6.48
N GLN A 72 12.92 -9.29 7.56
CA GLN A 72 14.27 -8.74 7.48
C GLN A 72 15.26 -9.70 6.80
N LYS A 73 15.12 -11.01 7.05
CA LYS A 73 15.90 -12.03 6.35
C LYS A 73 15.68 -11.95 4.84
N GLU A 74 14.44 -11.96 4.38
CA GLU A 74 14.11 -11.86 2.95
C GLU A 74 14.63 -10.54 2.34
N ILE A 75 14.51 -9.42 3.06
CA ILE A 75 15.08 -8.13 2.63
C ILE A 75 16.61 -8.20 2.50
N SER A 76 17.30 -8.86 3.43
CA SER A 76 18.76 -8.99 3.40
C SER A 76 19.28 -9.83 2.23
N GLU A 77 18.44 -10.72 1.71
CA GLU A 77 18.73 -11.58 0.56
C GLU A 77 18.45 -10.89 -0.78
N LEU A 78 17.75 -9.75 -0.78
CA LEU A 78 17.57 -8.93 -1.97
C LEU A 78 18.91 -8.37 -2.48
N PRO A 79 19.11 -8.24 -3.80
CA PRO A 79 20.30 -7.60 -4.37
C PRO A 79 20.53 -6.19 -3.82
N GLU A 80 19.45 -5.43 -3.60
CA GLU A 80 19.53 -4.07 -3.06
C GLU A 80 19.71 -4.03 -1.53
N ARG A 81 19.52 -5.15 -0.83
CA ARG A 81 19.51 -5.26 0.65
C ARG A 81 18.54 -4.28 1.33
N GLU A 82 17.55 -3.85 0.57
CA GLU A 82 16.55 -2.86 0.93
C GLU A 82 15.31 -3.16 0.10
N LEU A 83 14.14 -3.20 0.74
CA LEU A 83 12.88 -3.30 0.01
C LEU A 83 12.50 -1.90 -0.48
N LEU A 84 12.73 -1.61 -1.75
CA LEU A 84 12.48 -0.28 -2.30
C LEU A 84 10.98 0.02 -2.39
N ILE A 85 10.62 1.29 -2.25
CA ILE A 85 9.25 1.77 -2.51
C ILE A 85 8.90 1.45 -3.97
N GLY A 86 7.76 0.78 -4.19
CA GLY A 86 7.41 0.23 -5.50
C GLY A 86 7.77 -1.24 -5.69
N LYS A 87 8.35 -1.89 -4.68
CA LYS A 87 8.46 -3.35 -4.54
C LYS A 87 7.63 -3.84 -3.35
N ALA A 88 7.33 -5.13 -3.34
CA ALA A 88 6.64 -5.79 -2.23
C ALA A 88 7.16 -7.22 -2.05
N LEU A 89 7.12 -7.71 -0.81
CA LEU A 89 7.41 -9.10 -0.45
C LEU A 89 6.16 -9.77 0.10
N VAL A 90 5.91 -11.01 -0.30
CA VAL A 90 4.84 -11.84 0.25
C VAL A 90 5.46 -12.83 1.23
N ILE A 91 5.05 -12.75 2.49
CA ILE A 91 5.59 -13.53 3.60
C ILE A 91 4.47 -14.36 4.22
N PRO A 92 4.64 -15.68 4.42
CA PRO A 92 3.65 -16.48 5.16
C PRO A 92 3.49 -15.97 6.59
N THR A 93 2.27 -15.86 7.11
CA THR A 93 2.03 -15.54 8.52
C THR A 93 1.88 -16.80 9.38
N PHE A 94 1.59 -17.95 8.74
CA PHE A 94 1.14 -19.20 9.37
C PHE A 94 -0.19 -19.08 10.14
N ASP A 95 -0.95 -18.01 9.92
CA ASP A 95 -2.29 -17.83 10.47
C ASP A 95 -3.36 -18.41 9.51
N SER A 96 -4.32 -19.13 10.08
CA SER A 96 -5.40 -19.76 9.30
C SER A 96 -6.38 -18.77 8.66
N LYS A 97 -6.54 -17.56 9.22
CA LYS A 97 -7.49 -16.54 8.74
C LYS A 97 -6.85 -15.53 7.81
N ILE A 98 -5.55 -15.28 7.96
CA ILE A 98 -4.74 -14.42 7.10
C ILE A 98 -3.41 -15.11 6.78
N PRO A 99 -3.35 -16.03 5.81
CA PRO A 99 -2.15 -16.82 5.52
C PRO A 99 -0.92 -16.05 5.06
N TYR A 100 -1.10 -14.85 4.49
CA TYR A 100 -0.01 -14.05 3.93
C TYR A 100 0.02 -12.61 4.45
N LEU A 101 1.23 -12.08 4.57
CA LEU A 101 1.50 -10.66 4.77
C LEU A 101 2.24 -10.13 3.54
N ILE A 102 1.78 -9.00 3.01
CA ILE A 102 2.45 -8.26 1.95
C ILE A 102 3.18 -7.08 2.58
N SER A 103 4.51 -7.17 2.70
CA SER A 103 5.35 -6.06 3.12
C SER A 103 5.59 -5.13 1.94
N ALA A 104 5.11 -3.89 2.02
CA ALA A 104 5.15 -2.92 0.93
C ALA A 104 5.55 -1.53 1.46
N PRO A 105 6.81 -1.11 1.27
CA PRO A 105 7.31 0.11 1.89
C PRO A 105 6.64 1.36 1.36
N THR A 106 6.23 2.23 2.27
CA THR A 106 5.65 3.56 1.97
C THR A 106 6.65 4.70 2.20
N MET A 107 7.79 4.40 2.79
CA MET A 107 8.91 5.28 3.07
C MET A 107 10.15 4.45 3.35
N ARG A 108 11.33 5.04 3.23
CA ARG A 108 12.57 4.33 3.50
C ARG A 108 12.78 4.05 4.98
N VAL A 109 12.61 5.08 5.79
CA VAL A 109 12.55 5.05 7.25
C VAL A 109 11.30 5.81 7.69
N PRO A 110 10.76 5.56 8.90
CA PRO A 110 9.63 6.31 9.42
C PRO A 110 9.88 7.83 9.41
N MET A 111 9.13 8.58 8.59
CA MET A 111 9.26 10.03 8.44
C MET A 111 8.01 10.64 7.80
N ASP A 112 7.79 11.95 7.99
CA ASP A 112 6.73 12.73 7.31
C ASP A 112 7.26 13.74 6.27
N PHE A 113 8.56 14.05 6.30
CA PHE A 113 9.18 15.03 5.41
C PHE A 113 8.98 14.64 3.94
N MET A 114 8.36 15.55 3.18
CA MET A 114 8.01 15.40 1.76
C MET A 114 7.10 14.21 1.39
N ILE A 115 6.61 13.41 2.33
CA ILE A 115 5.71 12.29 2.02
C ILE A 115 4.39 12.78 1.42
N HIS A 116 3.86 13.91 1.89
CA HIS A 116 2.64 14.52 1.34
C HIS A 116 2.77 14.93 -0.15
N ALA A 117 3.99 15.21 -0.63
CA ALA A 117 4.27 15.62 -2.01
C ALA A 117 4.85 14.48 -2.88
N SER A 118 5.03 13.29 -2.31
CA SER A 118 5.61 12.14 -3.01
C SER A 118 4.57 11.33 -3.79
N LEU A 119 5.04 10.31 -4.53
CA LEU A 119 4.21 9.30 -5.19
C LEU A 119 4.25 7.94 -4.44
N ASN A 120 4.67 7.94 -3.17
CA ASN A 120 4.94 6.69 -2.46
C ASN A 120 3.69 5.83 -2.29
N ALA A 121 2.52 6.41 -2.01
CA ALA A 121 1.27 5.66 -1.89
C ALA A 121 0.89 4.99 -3.21
N TYR A 122 1.10 5.67 -4.34
CA TYR A 122 0.85 5.13 -5.67
C TYR A 122 1.81 3.97 -6.00
N LEU A 123 3.11 4.15 -5.77
CA LEU A 123 4.12 3.11 -6.03
C LEU A 123 3.92 1.89 -5.12
N ALA A 124 3.69 2.10 -3.82
CA ALA A 124 3.41 1.02 -2.88
C ALA A 124 2.14 0.26 -3.26
N MET A 125 1.05 0.97 -3.59
CA MET A 125 -0.20 0.34 -4.04
C MET A 125 0.00 -0.48 -5.31
N LYS A 126 0.78 0.01 -6.28
CA LYS A 126 1.12 -0.78 -7.48
C LYS A 126 1.83 -2.08 -7.11
N ALA A 127 2.85 -1.99 -6.25
CA ALA A 127 3.60 -3.15 -5.81
C ALA A 127 2.71 -4.19 -5.11
N ILE A 128 1.84 -3.73 -4.21
CA ILE A 128 0.84 -4.56 -3.53
C ILE A 128 -0.04 -5.27 -4.56
N LEU A 129 -0.63 -4.54 -5.49
CA LEU A 129 -1.56 -5.12 -6.46
C LEU A 129 -0.87 -6.09 -7.43
N VAL A 130 0.36 -5.80 -7.86
CA VAL A 130 1.16 -6.72 -8.69
C VAL A 130 1.49 -8.00 -7.91
N ALA A 131 1.95 -7.88 -6.66
CA ALA A 131 2.25 -9.03 -5.82
C ALA A 131 1.00 -9.89 -5.57
N THR A 132 -0.13 -9.24 -5.31
CA THR A 132 -1.42 -9.91 -5.07
C THR A 132 -1.88 -10.65 -6.34
N THR A 133 -1.88 -10.00 -7.50
CA THR A 133 -2.32 -10.61 -8.78
C THR A 133 -1.39 -11.69 -9.32
N SER A 134 -0.11 -11.67 -8.93
CA SER A 134 0.88 -12.65 -9.36
C SER A 134 0.95 -13.87 -8.44
N HIS A 135 0.32 -13.81 -7.25
CA HIS A 135 0.34 -14.91 -6.29
C HIS A 135 -0.90 -15.80 -6.47
N PRO A 136 -0.75 -17.12 -6.71
CA PRO A 136 -1.88 -18.00 -7.04
C PRO A 136 -2.90 -18.13 -5.91
N ASP A 137 -2.44 -18.05 -4.65
CA ASP A 137 -3.27 -18.28 -3.47
C ASP A 137 -3.87 -17.01 -2.84
N ILE A 138 -3.70 -15.83 -3.46
CA ILE A 138 -4.23 -14.57 -2.90
C ILE A 138 -5.35 -14.03 -3.79
N ALA A 139 -6.60 -14.24 -3.36
CA ALA A 139 -7.79 -13.73 -4.04
C ALA A 139 -8.40 -12.49 -3.33
N THR A 140 -8.16 -12.35 -2.02
CA THR A 140 -8.64 -11.24 -1.19
C THR A 140 -7.49 -10.62 -0.39
N VAL A 141 -7.32 -9.30 -0.50
CA VAL A 141 -6.27 -8.56 0.23
C VAL A 141 -6.87 -7.43 1.06
N ALA A 142 -6.45 -7.34 2.33
CA ALA A 142 -6.76 -6.23 3.21
C ALA A 142 -5.67 -5.16 3.15
N ILE A 143 -6.06 -3.91 2.86
CA ILE A 143 -5.13 -2.79 2.62
C ILE A 143 -5.49 -1.62 3.56
N PRO A 144 -4.53 -1.10 4.35
CA PRO A 144 -4.73 0.07 5.18
C PRO A 144 -4.52 1.37 4.39
N GLY A 145 -4.68 2.53 5.06
CA GLY A 145 -4.23 3.80 4.51
C GLY A 145 -2.72 3.83 4.27
N LEU A 146 -2.31 4.05 3.02
CA LEU A 146 -0.88 4.16 2.66
C LEU A 146 -0.40 5.60 2.85
N CYS A 147 0.76 5.78 3.51
CA CYS A 147 1.36 7.09 3.83
C CYS A 147 0.56 8.01 4.78
N THR A 148 -0.62 7.61 5.26
CA THR A 148 -1.52 8.50 6.02
C THR A 148 -1.26 8.55 7.53
N GLY A 149 -0.53 7.57 8.08
CA GLY A 149 -0.15 7.52 9.50
C GLY A 149 1.07 8.40 9.78
N VAL A 150 2.23 7.77 10.02
CA VAL A 150 3.51 8.47 10.24
C VAL A 150 3.81 9.48 9.14
N GLY A 151 3.53 9.12 7.88
CA GLY A 151 3.80 9.97 6.72
C GLY A 151 2.92 11.21 6.57
N LYS A 152 1.80 11.30 7.32
CA LYS A 152 0.84 12.42 7.31
C LYS A 152 0.38 12.86 5.92
N MET A 153 0.38 11.95 4.93
CA MET A 153 -0.16 12.25 3.60
C MET A 153 -1.66 12.59 3.74
N PRO A 154 -2.14 13.71 3.16
CA PRO A 154 -3.55 14.04 3.19
C PRO A 154 -4.41 12.91 2.61
N TYR A 155 -5.51 12.58 3.29
CA TYR A 155 -6.32 11.40 2.94
C TYR A 155 -6.79 11.38 1.49
N ARG A 156 -7.20 12.53 0.92
CA ARG A 156 -7.59 12.62 -0.49
C ARG A 156 -6.44 12.37 -1.45
N ILE A 157 -5.21 12.77 -1.11
CA ILE A 157 -4.02 12.50 -1.93
C ILE A 157 -3.66 11.02 -1.87
N ALA A 158 -3.69 10.42 -0.68
CA ALA A 158 -3.46 8.98 -0.52
C ALA A 158 -4.52 8.15 -1.28
N ALA A 159 -5.80 8.46 -1.10
CA ALA A 159 -6.90 7.78 -1.79
C ALA A 159 -6.80 7.92 -3.32
N ARG A 160 -6.46 9.12 -3.82
CA ARG A 160 -6.24 9.37 -5.25
C ARG A 160 -5.11 8.49 -5.81
N GLN A 161 -3.96 8.50 -5.15
CA GLN A 161 -2.80 7.71 -5.56
C GLN A 161 -3.09 6.21 -5.53
N MET A 162 -3.75 5.72 -4.48
CA MET A 162 -4.16 4.31 -4.39
C MET A 162 -5.15 3.95 -5.50
N PHE A 163 -6.12 4.81 -5.81
CA PHE A 163 -7.09 4.58 -6.88
C PHE A 163 -6.44 4.56 -8.27
N TYR A 164 -5.51 5.48 -8.54
CA TYR A 164 -4.83 5.51 -9.85
C TYR A 164 -3.96 4.27 -10.07
N ALA A 165 -3.35 3.72 -9.01
CA ALA A 165 -2.67 2.43 -9.05
C ALA A 165 -3.65 1.27 -9.29
N TYR A 166 -4.84 1.30 -8.67
CA TYR A 166 -5.91 0.35 -8.94
C TYR A 166 -6.39 0.39 -10.40
N GLU A 167 -6.58 1.59 -10.97
CA GLU A 167 -6.92 1.73 -12.39
C GLU A 167 -5.86 1.08 -13.29
N ASP A 168 -4.57 1.26 -12.98
CA ASP A 168 -3.48 0.72 -13.78
C ASP A 168 -3.40 -0.81 -13.74
N ILE A 169 -3.47 -1.38 -12.54
CA ILE A 169 -3.16 -2.80 -12.35
C ILE A 169 -4.42 -3.66 -12.47
N ILE A 170 -5.54 -3.20 -11.90
CA ILE A 170 -6.77 -4.00 -11.83
C ILE A 170 -7.68 -3.73 -13.01
N LEU A 171 -7.94 -2.45 -13.30
CA LEU A 171 -8.78 -2.08 -14.45
C LEU A 171 -7.99 -2.09 -15.78
N GLN A 172 -6.67 -2.27 -15.71
CA GLN A 172 -5.76 -2.27 -16.87
C GLN A 172 -5.95 -1.04 -17.77
N LYS A 173 -6.25 0.11 -17.16
CA LYS A 173 -6.51 1.36 -17.86
C LYS A 173 -5.24 1.84 -18.54
N LYS A 174 -5.14 1.64 -19.84
CA LYS A 174 -3.99 2.10 -20.65
C LYS A 174 -4.06 3.62 -20.82
N ARG A 175 -3.19 4.36 -20.12
CA ARG A 175 -3.03 5.80 -20.33
C ARG A 175 -2.12 6.03 -21.54
N LYS A 176 -2.59 6.84 -22.48
CA LYS A 176 -1.80 7.24 -23.64
C LYS A 176 -0.93 8.43 -23.25
N LEU A 177 0.38 8.24 -23.28
CA LEU A 177 1.38 9.28 -23.02
C LEU A 177 2.14 9.51 -24.32
N ASP A 178 1.65 10.44 -25.15
CA ASP A 178 2.20 10.68 -26.48
C ASP A 178 3.51 11.46 -26.43
N ASN A 179 3.70 12.25 -25.36
CA ASN A 179 4.90 13.05 -25.13
C ASN A 179 5.21 13.19 -23.62
N PHE A 180 6.36 13.80 -23.32
CA PHE A 180 6.79 14.04 -21.94
C PHE A 180 5.83 14.94 -21.14
N GLY A 181 5.20 15.92 -21.79
CA GLY A 181 4.21 16.79 -21.15
C GLY A 181 2.97 16.03 -20.66
N ASP A 182 2.57 14.95 -21.34
CA ASP A 182 1.48 14.10 -20.88
C ASP A 182 1.85 13.34 -19.60
N ALA A 183 3.11 12.89 -19.51
CA ALA A 183 3.63 12.26 -18.29
C ALA A 183 3.70 13.26 -17.13
N GLN A 184 4.08 14.52 -17.38
CA GLN A 184 4.08 15.58 -16.38
C GLN A 184 2.67 15.90 -15.87
N LYS A 185 1.70 16.04 -16.79
CA LYS A 185 0.28 16.23 -16.42
C LYS A 185 -0.21 15.09 -15.53
N PHE A 186 0.10 13.86 -15.91
CA PHE A 186 -0.26 12.69 -15.12
C PHE A 186 0.38 12.69 -13.72
N GLN A 187 1.63 13.14 -13.60
CA GLN A 187 2.27 13.30 -12.29
C GLN A 187 1.57 14.36 -11.43
N ILE A 188 1.20 15.51 -12.00
CA ILE A 188 0.41 16.53 -11.31
C ILE A 188 -0.96 15.99 -10.92
N GLU A 189 -1.57 15.17 -11.77
CA GLU A 189 -2.81 14.48 -11.42
C GLU A 189 -2.59 13.55 -10.24
N LEU A 190 -1.56 12.68 -10.23
CA LEU A 190 -1.32 11.80 -9.08
C LEU A 190 -1.12 12.59 -7.77
N ASN A 191 -0.40 13.70 -7.83
CA ASN A 191 -0.20 14.55 -6.66
C ASN A 191 -0.03 16.04 -7.04
N PRO A 192 -1.08 16.87 -6.86
CA PRO A 192 -1.00 18.31 -7.11
C PRO A 192 -0.03 19.06 -6.19
N ALA A 193 0.36 18.47 -5.06
CA ALA A 193 1.37 19.04 -4.16
C ALA A 193 2.81 18.75 -4.62
N GLY A 194 2.99 17.89 -5.64
CA GLY A 194 4.30 17.63 -6.24
C GLY A 194 4.75 18.80 -7.11
N MET A 195 5.88 19.41 -6.76
CA MET A 195 6.49 20.44 -7.61
C MET A 195 7.11 19.79 -8.86
N LEU A 196 6.83 20.35 -10.03
CA LEU A 196 7.57 20.07 -11.26
C LEU A 196 8.52 21.23 -11.59
N TRP A 197 9.53 20.96 -12.41
CA TRP A 197 10.37 22.01 -12.97
C TRP A 197 9.52 22.96 -13.83
N ASN A 198 9.64 24.26 -13.54
CA ASN A 198 9.03 25.34 -14.32
C ASN A 198 9.93 25.73 -15.50
#